data_AF-A0A926A8D0-F1
#
_entry.id   AF-A0A926A8D0-F1
#
_cell.length_a   1.000
_cell.length_b   1.000
_cell.length_c   1.000
_cell.angle_alpha   90.00
_cell.angle_beta   90.00
_cell.angle_gamma   90.00
#
_symmetry.space_group_name_H-M   'P 1'
#
loop_
_entity.id
_entity.type
_entity.pdbx_description
1 polymer ?
#
loop_
_entity_poly.entity_id
_entity_poly.type
_entity_poly.pdbx_seq_one_letter_code
_entity_poly.pdbx_strand_id
1 'polypeptide(L)'
;MKYLALIPLAFVASCASRPQLAVRPAPPSAVEPVEAVRYSEVVRAYYIGRFVDPNHSETMHEQHPVYRIESTARWNLHPGSASTANLLNPPPDAAFAPPPANDAVIAEMNRQREATERVMSEAARLSRSYEELQTLFSQMKTVARNNALLGARVANTEQHIADFGKELEKLSTTPSPPTNDAPVFVPEPANVPKP
;
A
#
# COMPACT_ATOMS: atom_id res chain seq x y z
N MET A 1 113.76 20.12 27.28
CA MET A 1 112.83 20.75 28.25
C MET A 1 111.86 21.73 27.57
N LYS A 2 111.10 21.30 26.56
CA LYS A 2 110.16 22.19 25.82
C LYS A 2 108.72 21.65 25.73
N TYR A 3 108.49 20.39 26.14
CA TYR A 3 107.19 19.73 26.11
C TYR A 3 106.52 19.61 27.48
N LEU A 4 107.23 19.95 28.58
CA LEU A 4 106.67 19.90 29.95
C LEU A 4 105.64 21.02 30.21
N ALA A 5 105.65 22.09 29.41
CA ALA A 5 104.68 23.18 29.49
C ALA A 5 103.33 22.88 28.81
N LEU A 6 103.23 21.79 28.02
CA LEU A 6 101.98 21.38 27.37
C LEU A 6 101.08 20.52 28.28
N ILE A 7 101.66 19.90 29.30
CA ILE A 7 100.94 19.06 30.27
C ILE A 7 99.92 19.89 31.09
N PRO A 8 100.26 21.05 31.69
CA PRO A 8 99.26 21.83 32.42
C PRO A 8 98.17 22.40 31.48
N LEU A 9 98.50 22.69 30.21
CA LEU A 9 97.54 23.21 29.24
C LEU A 9 96.44 22.17 28.90
N ALA A 10 96.80 20.88 28.80
CA ALA A 10 95.85 19.80 28.55
C ALA A 10 94.88 19.56 29.72
N PHE A 11 95.35 19.73 30.97
CA PHE A 11 94.51 19.59 32.16
C PHE A 11 93.52 20.76 32.34
N VAL A 12 93.89 21.98 31.95
CA VAL A 12 92.98 23.15 32.02
C VAL A 12 91.92 23.10 30.91
N ALA A 13 92.25 22.59 29.72
CA ALA A 13 91.28 22.43 28.63
C ALA A 13 90.19 21.36 28.91
N SER A 14 90.48 20.38 29.79
CA SER A 14 89.52 19.32 30.14
C SER A 14 88.38 19.81 31.04
N CYS A 15 88.57 20.90 31.78
CA CYS A 15 87.55 21.48 32.67
C CYS A 15 86.48 22.33 31.93
N ALA A 16 86.65 22.60 30.63
CA ALA A 16 85.68 23.35 29.84
C ALA A 16 84.54 22.48 29.28
N SER A 17 84.66 21.15 29.37
CA SER A 17 83.60 20.22 28.97
C SER A 17 82.55 20.10 30.08
N ARG A 18 81.69 21.11 30.21
CA ARG A 18 80.43 20.96 30.94
C ARG A 18 79.38 20.45 29.96
N PRO A 19 78.94 19.19 30.03
CA PRO A 19 77.82 18.76 29.21
C PRO A 19 76.61 19.61 29.61
N GLN A 20 76.11 20.43 28.69
CA GLN A 20 74.82 21.10 28.86
C GLN A 20 73.75 20.00 28.81
N LEU A 21 73.33 19.52 29.98
CA LEU A 21 72.12 18.73 30.14
C LEU A 21 70.93 19.65 29.84
N ALA A 22 70.54 19.68 28.56
CA ALA A 22 69.28 20.27 28.17
C ALA A 22 68.16 19.37 28.70
N VAL A 23 67.61 19.73 29.85
CA VAL A 23 66.37 19.13 30.35
C VAL A 23 65.25 19.61 29.44
N ARG A 24 64.94 18.81 28.42
CA ARG A 24 63.78 19.04 27.60
C ARG A 24 62.56 18.61 28.42
N PRO A 25 61.56 19.47 28.65
CA PRO A 25 60.30 19.02 29.23
C PRO A 25 59.81 17.86 28.38
N ALA A 26 59.52 16.73 29.02
CA ALA A 26 58.83 15.66 28.33
C ALA A 26 57.55 16.28 27.73
N PRO A 27 57.22 16.01 26.45
CA PRO A 27 55.95 16.44 25.92
C PRO A 27 54.86 15.94 26.87
N PRO A 28 53.79 16.73 27.12
CA PRO A 28 52.68 16.25 27.93
C PRO A 28 52.25 14.89 27.36
N SER A 29 52.09 13.88 28.21
CA SER A 29 51.62 12.58 27.72
C SER A 29 50.32 12.83 26.97
N ALA A 30 50.14 12.17 25.82
CA ALA A 30 48.88 12.24 25.13
C ALA A 30 47.79 11.93 26.15
N VAL A 31 46.88 12.88 26.36
CA VAL A 31 45.76 12.68 27.27
C VAL A 31 44.88 11.66 26.56
N GLU A 32 44.93 10.42 27.04
CA GLU A 32 44.03 9.39 26.56
C GLU A 32 42.59 9.89 26.71
N PRO A 33 41.69 9.59 25.75
CA PRO A 33 40.31 10.01 25.83
C PRO A 33 39.70 9.61 27.18
N VAL A 34 38.83 10.44 27.74
CA VAL A 34 38.22 10.20 29.07
C VAL A 34 37.52 8.84 29.11
N GLU A 35 37.02 8.38 27.97
CA GLU A 35 36.39 7.10 27.71
C GLU A 35 37.33 5.89 27.95
N ALA A 36 38.65 6.09 27.83
CA ALA A 36 39.65 5.05 28.15
C ALA A 36 39.79 4.85 29.66
N VAL A 37 39.57 5.92 30.44
CA VAL A 37 39.77 5.95 31.89
C VAL A 37 38.49 5.57 32.65
N ARG A 38 37.33 6.02 32.16
CA ARG A 38 36.03 5.71 32.76
C ARG A 38 34.95 5.55 31.69
N TYR A 39 33.98 4.70 31.97
CA TYR A 39 32.73 4.70 31.21
C TYR A 39 31.90 5.91 31.64
N SER A 40 31.44 6.69 30.65
CA SER A 40 30.50 7.79 30.88
C SER A 40 29.15 7.28 31.36
N GLU A 41 28.39 8.17 32.01
CA GLU A 41 27.00 7.89 32.33
C GLU A 41 26.16 7.84 31.05
N VAL A 42 25.22 6.90 30.99
CA VAL A 42 24.24 6.83 29.91
C VAL A 42 22.98 7.53 30.39
N VAL A 43 22.78 8.76 29.94
CA VAL A 43 21.59 9.57 30.23
C VAL A 43 20.62 9.44 29.05
N ARG A 44 19.37 9.09 29.32
CA ARG A 44 18.30 9.09 28.31
C ARG A 44 17.22 10.09 28.65
N ALA A 45 16.73 10.78 27.61
CA ALA A 45 15.59 11.67 27.70
C ALA A 45 14.30 10.88 27.48
N TYR A 46 13.42 10.90 28.47
CA TYR A 46 12.07 10.35 28.40
C TYR A 46 11.08 11.49 28.27
N TYR A 47 10.28 11.49 27.22
CA TYR A 47 9.26 12.52 27.03
C TYR A 47 7.99 12.11 27.73
N ILE A 48 7.60 12.88 28.75
CA ILE A 48 6.31 12.69 29.43
C ILE A 48 5.31 13.63 28.76
N GLY A 49 4.16 13.09 28.36
CA GLY A 49 3.06 13.87 27.79
C GLY A 49 2.42 14.80 28.81
N ARG A 50 1.42 15.57 28.38
CA ARG A 50 0.64 16.41 29.29
C ARG A 50 -0.10 15.52 30.29
N PHE A 51 0.03 15.80 31.57
CA PHE A 51 -0.68 15.06 32.61
C PHE A 51 -1.15 16.00 33.74
N VAL A 52 -2.21 15.60 34.44
CA VAL A 52 -2.70 16.29 35.65
C VAL A 52 -2.16 15.52 36.85
N ASP A 53 -1.54 16.21 37.80
CA ASP A 53 -0.99 15.57 39.00
C ASP A 53 -2.16 14.98 39.83
N PRO A 54 -2.17 13.66 40.10
CA PRO A 54 -3.21 13.05 40.93
C PRO A 54 -3.34 13.64 42.34
N ASN A 55 -2.26 14.22 42.88
CA ASN A 55 -2.27 14.84 44.20
C ASN A 55 -2.70 16.32 44.16
N HIS A 56 -2.64 16.97 43.00
CA HIS A 56 -2.96 18.38 42.79
C HIS A 56 -3.76 18.56 41.50
N SER A 57 -5.07 18.33 41.59
CA SER A 57 -6.00 18.29 40.43
C SER A 57 -6.08 19.61 39.64
N GLU A 58 -5.70 20.72 40.25
CA GLU A 58 -5.67 22.06 39.69
C GLU A 58 -4.38 22.35 38.89
N THR A 59 -3.38 21.48 38.97
CA THR A 59 -2.08 21.66 38.32
C THR A 59 -1.92 20.69 37.14
N MET A 60 -1.72 21.25 35.94
CA MET A 60 -1.41 20.48 34.73
C MET A 60 0.07 20.66 34.37
N HIS A 61 0.79 19.55 34.26
CA HIS A 61 2.15 19.54 33.74
C HIS A 61 2.11 19.50 32.21
N GLU A 62 2.79 20.45 31.58
CA GLU A 62 2.99 20.47 30.14
C GLU A 62 4.02 19.42 29.70
N GLN A 63 4.02 19.05 28.43
CA GLN A 63 4.96 18.06 27.90
C GLN A 63 6.40 18.55 28.09
N HIS A 64 7.22 17.78 28.79
CA HIS A 64 8.64 18.08 29.00
C HIS A 64 9.49 16.81 29.02
N PRO A 65 10.78 16.90 28.64
CA PRO A 65 11.70 15.78 28.79
C PRO A 65 12.06 15.56 30.27
N VAL A 66 12.29 14.31 30.62
CA VAL A 66 12.87 13.88 31.90
C VAL A 66 14.12 13.07 31.60
N TYR A 67 15.25 13.54 32.11
CA TYR A 67 16.53 12.85 31.93
C TYR A 67 16.70 11.81 33.04
N ARG A 68 16.88 10.54 32.64
CA ARG A 68 17.16 9.44 33.56
C ARG A 68 18.52 8.84 33.26
N ILE A 69 19.31 8.64 34.30
CA ILE A 69 20.58 7.92 34.25
C ILE A 69 20.24 6.42 34.22
N GLU A 70 20.53 5.74 33.11
CA GLU A 70 20.31 4.29 32.96
C GLU A 70 21.51 3.47 33.38
N SER A 71 22.71 3.99 33.12
CA SER A 71 23.96 3.42 33.58
C SER A 71 24.77 4.52 34.22
N THR A 72 25.13 4.32 35.48
CA THR A 72 26.02 5.22 36.21
C THR A 72 27.43 5.15 35.64
N ALA A 73 28.16 6.26 35.73
CA ALA A 73 29.58 6.28 35.40
C ALA A 73 30.35 5.29 36.30
N ARG A 74 31.32 4.56 35.72
CA ARG A 74 32.17 3.63 36.46
C ARG A 74 33.59 3.64 35.90
N TRP A 75 34.57 3.43 36.77
CA TRP A 75 35.96 3.31 36.36
C TRP A 75 36.15 2.12 35.44
N ASN A 76 37.00 2.28 34.42
CA ASN A 76 37.37 1.17 33.57
C ASN A 76 38.45 0.32 34.29
N LEU A 77 38.06 -0.85 34.80
CA LEU A 77 38.98 -1.78 35.48
C LEU A 77 39.76 -2.67 34.49
N HIS A 78 39.55 -2.49 33.19
CA HIS A 78 40.20 -3.25 32.12
C HIS A 78 40.86 -2.29 31.12
N PRO A 79 42.08 -1.82 31.40
CA PRO A 79 42.85 -1.04 30.45
C PRO A 79 43.30 -1.96 29.29
N GLY A 80 42.56 -1.93 28.17
CA GLY A 80 42.79 -2.75 26.98
C GLY A 80 41.95 -2.24 25.81
N SER A 81 42.39 -2.51 24.57
CA SER A 81 41.93 -1.88 23.32
C SER A 81 40.44 -1.55 23.33
N ALA A 82 40.12 -0.26 23.36
CA ALA A 82 38.75 0.23 23.37
C ALA A 82 37.98 -0.45 22.24
N SER A 83 36.92 -1.17 22.60
CA SER A 83 35.95 -1.67 21.63
C SER A 83 35.35 -0.45 20.93
N THR A 84 35.84 -0.16 19.73
CA THR A 84 35.37 0.89 18.82
C THR A 84 33.94 0.64 18.34
N ALA A 85 33.32 -0.47 18.74
CA ALA A 85 32.00 -0.89 18.28
C ALA A 85 30.85 0.04 18.71
N ASN A 86 31.04 0.88 19.73
CA ASN A 86 29.98 1.76 20.26
C ASN A 86 30.17 3.26 19.98
N LEU A 87 31.23 3.67 19.27
CA LEU A 87 31.50 5.09 18.99
C LEU A 87 31.18 5.53 17.55
N LEU A 88 31.00 4.60 16.61
CA LEU A 88 30.71 4.94 15.20
C LEU A 88 29.23 4.92 14.82
N ASN A 89 28.34 4.49 15.72
CA ASN A 89 26.91 4.68 15.53
C ASN A 89 26.25 4.65 16.93
N PRO A 90 25.81 5.80 17.50
CA PRO A 90 24.83 5.70 18.57
C PRO A 90 23.65 4.88 18.02
N PRO A 91 23.08 3.93 18.79
CA PRO A 91 21.84 3.30 18.38
C PRO A 91 20.87 4.44 18.02
N PRO A 92 20.29 4.47 16.80
CA PRO A 92 19.32 5.49 16.47
C PRO A 92 18.29 5.47 17.59
N ASP A 93 18.12 6.61 18.24
CA ASP A 93 17.16 6.74 19.32
C ASP A 93 15.80 6.31 18.75
N ALA A 94 15.31 5.14 19.16
CA ALA A 94 14.07 4.58 18.66
C ALA A 94 12.87 5.49 18.99
N ALA A 95 13.06 6.50 19.83
CA ALA A 95 12.08 7.54 20.17
C ALA A 95 12.38 8.91 19.54
N PHE A 96 13.52 9.13 18.87
CA PHE A 96 13.80 10.38 18.16
C PHE A 96 13.28 10.29 16.73
N ALA A 97 11.99 10.57 16.56
CA ALA A 97 11.51 11.11 15.31
C ALA A 97 11.75 12.63 15.39
N PRO A 98 12.80 13.20 14.75
CA PRO A 98 12.92 14.64 14.66
C PRO A 98 11.61 15.19 14.07
N PRO A 99 11.13 16.37 14.52
CA PRO A 99 9.97 17.02 13.90
C PRO A 99 10.18 16.97 12.39
N PRO A 100 9.20 16.50 11.59
CA PRO A 100 9.41 16.26 10.18
C PRO A 100 9.93 17.55 9.55
N ALA A 101 11.19 17.51 9.11
CA ALA A 101 11.78 18.61 8.36
C ALA A 101 10.88 18.87 7.14
N ASN A 102 10.85 20.10 6.65
CA ASN A 102 9.97 20.53 5.56
C ASN A 102 9.95 19.52 4.38
N ASP A 103 11.09 18.93 4.05
CA ASP A 103 11.24 17.92 3.00
C ASP A 103 10.48 16.61 3.28
N ALA A 104 10.43 16.16 4.54
CA ALA A 104 9.65 15.00 4.94
C ALA A 104 8.14 15.28 4.88
N VAL A 105 7.72 16.50 5.21
CA VAL A 105 6.32 16.93 5.06
C VAL A 105 5.93 17.00 3.59
N ILE A 106 6.79 17.55 2.72
CA ILE A 106 6.57 17.61 1.28
C ILE A 106 6.50 16.19 0.68
N ALA A 107 7.40 15.29 1.09
CA ALA A 107 7.39 13.91 0.66
C ALA A 107 6.09 13.18 1.07
N GLU A 108 5.62 13.40 2.30
CA GLU A 108 4.38 12.79 2.78
C GLU A 108 3.14 13.39 2.12
N MET A 109 3.10 14.71 1.91
CA MET A 109 2.03 15.36 1.15
C MET A 109 1.95 14.80 -0.29
N ASN A 110 3.10 14.60 -0.94
CA ASN A 110 3.13 14.01 -2.28
C ASN A 110 2.65 12.55 -2.27
N ARG A 111 3.00 11.77 -1.25
CA ARG A 111 2.46 10.40 -1.08
C ARG A 111 0.96 10.40 -0.87
N GLN A 112 0.43 11.31 -0.04
CA GLN A 112 -1.00 11.43 0.18
C GLN A 112 -1.74 11.87 -1.08
N ARG A 113 -1.17 12.78 -1.87
CA ARG A 113 -1.71 13.17 -3.17
C ARG A 113 -1.80 11.97 -4.11
N GLU A 114 -0.71 11.22 -4.27
CA GLU A 114 -0.69 10.04 -5.14
C GLU A 114 -1.68 8.96 -4.67
N ALA A 115 -1.77 8.70 -3.36
CA ALA A 115 -2.74 7.78 -2.80
C ALA A 115 -4.18 8.24 -3.06
N THR A 116 -4.45 9.54 -2.91
CA THR A 116 -5.77 10.13 -3.19
C THR A 116 -6.13 10.02 -4.66
N GLU A 117 -5.20 10.28 -5.57
CA GLU A 117 -5.41 10.14 -7.01
C GLU A 117 -5.76 8.70 -7.40
N ARG A 118 -5.07 7.72 -6.81
CA ARG A 118 -5.37 6.29 -7.03
C ARG A 118 -6.78 5.95 -6.55
N VAL A 119 -7.13 6.32 -5.32
CA VAL A 119 -8.47 6.09 -4.76
C VAL A 119 -9.56 6.76 -5.60
N MET A 120 -9.34 8.01 -6.03
CA MET A 120 -10.29 8.72 -6.90
C MET A 120 -10.45 8.03 -8.26
N SER A 121 -9.36 7.52 -8.83
CA SER A 121 -9.41 6.80 -10.10
C SER A 121 -10.18 5.47 -10.00
N GLU A 122 -10.04 4.76 -8.89
CA GLU A 122 -10.78 3.53 -8.61
C GLU A 122 -12.26 3.83 -8.35
N ALA A 123 -12.57 4.88 -7.59
CA ALA A 123 -13.93 5.34 -7.37
C ALA A 123 -14.64 5.73 -8.67
N ALA A 124 -13.94 6.40 -9.58
CA ALA A 124 -14.47 6.74 -10.90
C ALA A 124 -14.74 5.50 -11.76
N ARG A 125 -13.85 4.49 -11.71
CA ARG A 125 -14.08 3.20 -12.41
C ARG A 125 -15.28 2.45 -11.84
N LEU A 126 -15.41 2.41 -10.52
CA LEU A 126 -16.54 1.77 -9.84
C LEU A 126 -17.87 2.46 -10.16
N SER A 127 -17.87 3.79 -10.24
CA SER A 127 -19.08 4.54 -10.59
C SER A 127 -19.55 4.22 -12.01
N ARG A 128 -18.62 4.13 -12.98
CA ARG A 128 -18.95 3.73 -14.35
C ARG A 128 -19.48 2.30 -14.43
N SER A 129 -18.88 1.35 -13.72
CA SER A 129 -19.39 -0.03 -13.72
C SER A 129 -20.78 -0.13 -13.10
N TYR A 130 -21.10 0.71 -12.11
CA TYR A 130 -22.44 0.80 -11.54
C TYR A 130 -23.46 1.37 -12.52
N GLU A 131 -23.10 2.44 -13.26
CA GLU A 131 -23.94 2.97 -14.34
C GLU A 131 -24.19 1.93 -15.42
N GLU A 132 -23.15 1.23 -15.88
CA GLU A 132 -23.28 0.12 -16.84
C GLU A 132 -24.22 -0.96 -16.32
N LEU A 133 -24.09 -1.39 -15.06
CA LEU A 133 -24.96 -2.38 -14.44
C LEU A 133 -26.42 -1.91 -14.39
N GLN A 134 -26.67 -0.64 -14.07
CA GLN A 134 -28.02 -0.06 -14.09
C GLN A 134 -28.60 -0.08 -15.51
N THR A 135 -27.80 0.25 -16.54
CA THR A 135 -28.26 0.15 -17.93
C THR A 135 -28.61 -1.28 -18.31
N LEU A 136 -27.78 -2.26 -17.93
CA LEU A 136 -28.04 -3.68 -18.18
C LEU A 136 -29.32 -4.17 -17.51
N PHE A 137 -29.60 -3.74 -16.27
CA PHE A 137 -30.87 -4.06 -15.60
C PHE A 137 -32.08 -3.49 -16.35
N SER A 138 -31.97 -2.27 -16.87
CA SER A 138 -33.06 -1.67 -17.66
C SER A 138 -33.31 -2.41 -18.97
N GLN A 139 -32.24 -2.84 -19.65
CA GLN A 139 -32.31 -3.65 -20.85
C GLN A 139 -32.90 -5.03 -20.56
N MET A 140 -32.44 -5.71 -19.51
CA MET A 140 -32.94 -7.01 -19.09
C MET A 140 -34.45 -6.98 -18.75
N LYS A 141 -34.91 -5.92 -18.06
CA LYS A 141 -36.34 -5.71 -17.80
C LYS A 141 -37.15 -5.60 -19.09
N THR A 142 -36.61 -4.91 -20.09
CA THR A 142 -37.24 -4.75 -21.40
C THR A 142 -37.28 -6.07 -22.16
N VAL A 143 -36.18 -6.84 -22.15
CA VAL A 143 -36.11 -8.17 -22.77
C VAL A 143 -37.11 -9.13 -22.11
N ALA A 144 -37.18 -9.16 -20.77
CA ALA A 144 -38.15 -10.00 -20.05
C ALA A 144 -39.59 -9.66 -20.43
N ARG A 145 -39.92 -8.36 -20.55
CA ARG A 145 -41.25 -7.90 -20.99
C ARG A 145 -41.58 -8.34 -22.41
N ASN A 146 -40.61 -8.21 -23.33
CA ASN A 146 -40.77 -8.63 -24.72
C ASN A 146 -40.93 -10.15 -24.83
N ASN A 147 -40.17 -10.92 -24.04
CA ASN A 147 -40.29 -12.37 -23.99
C ASN A 147 -41.69 -12.80 -23.50
N ALA A 148 -42.19 -12.19 -22.42
CA ALA A 148 -43.55 -12.45 -21.94
C ALA A 148 -44.64 -12.12 -22.99
N LEU A 149 -44.48 -11.00 -23.70
CA LEU A 149 -45.40 -10.61 -24.78
C LEU A 149 -45.34 -11.58 -25.97
N LEU A 150 -44.14 -12.03 -26.34
CA LEU A 150 -43.98 -13.05 -27.38
C LEU A 150 -44.63 -14.37 -26.97
N GLY A 151 -44.43 -14.82 -25.73
CA GLY A 151 -45.09 -16.01 -25.19
C GLY A 151 -46.62 -15.92 -25.26
N ALA A 152 -47.20 -14.77 -24.91
CA ALA A 152 -48.63 -14.54 -25.05
C ALA A 152 -49.11 -14.57 -26.51
N ARG A 153 -48.33 -14.01 -27.44
CA ARG A 153 -48.65 -14.08 -28.88
C ARG A 153 -48.59 -15.50 -29.42
N VAL A 154 -47.57 -16.26 -29.03
CA VAL A 154 -47.41 -17.68 -29.43
C VAL A 154 -48.60 -18.49 -28.94
N ALA A 155 -48.98 -18.36 -27.66
CA ALA A 155 -50.15 -19.03 -27.11
C ALA A 155 -51.44 -18.69 -27.87
N ASN A 156 -51.63 -17.41 -28.23
CA ASN A 156 -52.79 -17.00 -29.04
C ASN A 156 -52.75 -17.61 -30.45
N THR A 157 -51.59 -17.63 -31.11
CA THR A 157 -51.46 -18.27 -32.43
C THR A 157 -51.69 -19.77 -32.38
N GLU A 158 -51.22 -20.45 -31.33
CA GLU A 158 -51.49 -21.87 -31.11
C GLU A 158 -53.00 -22.13 -30.95
N GLN A 159 -53.71 -21.27 -30.21
CA GLN A 159 -55.16 -21.38 -30.06
C GLN A 159 -55.89 -21.20 -31.40
N HIS A 160 -55.51 -20.19 -32.19
CA HIS A 160 -56.05 -20.00 -33.54
C HIS A 160 -55.82 -21.23 -34.43
N ILE A 161 -54.63 -21.83 -34.40
CA ILE A 161 -54.31 -23.05 -35.17
C ILE A 161 -55.17 -24.22 -34.70
N ALA A 162 -55.34 -24.40 -33.39
CA ALA A 162 -56.18 -25.46 -32.84
C ALA A 162 -57.65 -25.30 -33.24
N ASP A 163 -58.17 -24.07 -33.24
CA ASP A 163 -59.54 -23.78 -33.66
C ASP A 163 -59.73 -23.99 -35.17
N PHE A 164 -58.77 -23.56 -36.00
CA PHE A 164 -58.77 -23.88 -37.43
C PHE A 164 -58.74 -25.39 -37.70
N GLY A 165 -57.96 -26.15 -36.91
CA GLY A 165 -57.93 -27.61 -36.99
C GLY A 165 -59.30 -28.24 -36.72
N LYS A 166 -60.01 -27.77 -35.68
CA LYS A 166 -61.37 -28.22 -35.38
C LYS A 166 -62.38 -27.88 -36.46
N GLU A 167 -62.28 -26.70 -37.08
CA GLU A 167 -63.16 -26.32 -38.19
C GLU A 167 -62.91 -27.20 -39.43
N LEU A 168 -61.65 -27.52 -39.74
CA LEU A 168 -61.32 -28.47 -40.81
C LEU A 168 -61.87 -29.88 -40.53
N GLU A 169 -61.82 -30.33 -39.28
CA GLU A 169 -62.40 -31.62 -38.87
C GLU A 169 -63.93 -31.64 -39.04
N LYS A 170 -64.63 -30.56 -38.64
CA LYS A 170 -66.08 -30.43 -38.90
C LYS A 170 -66.43 -30.50 -40.39
N LEU A 171 -65.63 -29.85 -41.24
CA LEU A 171 -65.81 -29.93 -42.70
C LEU A 171 -65.54 -31.34 -43.24
N SER A 172 -64.57 -32.05 -42.68
CA SER A 172 -64.29 -33.45 -43.02
C SER A 172 -65.37 -34.43 -42.55
N THR A 173 -66.13 -34.10 -41.50
CA THR A 173 -67.18 -34.97 -40.93
C THR A 173 -68.58 -34.63 -41.46
N THR A 174 -68.70 -33.63 -42.35
CA THR A 174 -69.96 -33.35 -43.05
C THR A 174 -70.22 -34.49 -44.05
N PRO A 175 -71.34 -35.24 -43.93
CA PRO A 175 -71.64 -36.30 -44.87
C PRO A 175 -71.83 -35.70 -46.27
N SER A 176 -71.24 -36.33 -47.28
CA SER A 176 -71.50 -35.98 -48.67
C SER A 176 -73.02 -35.97 -48.91
N PRO A 177 -73.61 -34.92 -49.50
CA PRO A 177 -74.98 -35.04 -50.00
C PRO A 177 -75.03 -36.19 -51.02
N PRO A 178 -76.14 -36.96 -51.06
CA PRO A 178 -76.24 -38.11 -51.96
C PRO A 178 -76.03 -37.67 -53.41
N THR A 179 -75.13 -38.40 -54.07
CA THR A 179 -74.94 -38.57 -55.51
C THR A 179 -76.05 -37.96 -56.37
N ASN A 180 -75.67 -36.96 -57.19
CA ASN A 180 -76.45 -36.61 -58.37
C ASN A 180 -76.56 -37.86 -59.25
N ASP A 181 -77.75 -38.42 -59.34
CA ASP A 181 -78.11 -39.38 -60.37
C ASP A 181 -77.84 -38.75 -61.73
N ALA A 182 -76.98 -39.41 -62.52
CA ALA A 182 -76.76 -39.06 -63.90
C ALA A 182 -78.05 -39.31 -64.70
N PRO A 183 -78.57 -38.34 -65.48
CA PRO A 183 -79.70 -38.62 -66.35
C PRO A 183 -79.26 -39.56 -67.48
N VAL A 184 -79.89 -40.73 -67.49
CA VAL A 184 -79.86 -41.73 -68.56
C VAL A 184 -80.35 -41.09 -69.86
N PHE A 185 -79.47 -41.01 -70.86
CA PHE A 185 -79.86 -40.69 -72.24
C PHE A 185 -80.66 -41.86 -72.83
N VAL A 186 -81.94 -41.63 -73.12
CA VAL A 186 -82.75 -42.50 -73.99
C VAL A 186 -83.04 -41.74 -75.28
N PRO A 187 -82.61 -42.22 -76.46
CA PRO A 187 -82.87 -41.54 -77.73
C PRO A 187 -84.30 -41.82 -78.24
N GLU A 188 -84.98 -40.77 -78.69
CA GLU A 188 -86.31 -40.80 -79.28
C GLU A 188 -86.25 -41.16 -80.78
N PRO A 189 -87.05 -42.13 -81.27
CA PRO A 189 -87.04 -42.53 -82.68
C PRO A 189 -87.85 -41.58 -83.57
N ALA A 190 -87.24 -41.15 -84.67
CA ALA A 190 -87.87 -40.36 -85.73
C ALA A 190 -88.97 -41.17 -86.43
N ASN A 191 -90.20 -40.65 -86.41
CA ASN A 191 -91.32 -41.20 -87.15
C ASN A 191 -91.67 -40.27 -88.32
N VAL A 192 -91.51 -40.81 -89.53
CA VAL A 192 -91.91 -40.21 -90.81
C VAL A 192 -93.32 -40.71 -91.13
N PRO A 193 -94.21 -39.88 -91.72
CA PRO A 193 -94.71 -40.28 -93.05
C PRO A 193 -94.97 -39.14 -94.05
N LYS A 194 -94.86 -39.56 -95.33
CA LYS A 194 -95.23 -38.97 -96.64
C LYS A 194 -96.75 -38.67 -96.77
N PRO A 195 -97.26 -38.00 -97.83
CA PRO A 195 -96.74 -37.84 -99.21
C PRO A 195 -96.34 -36.43 -99.66
#